data_AF-A0A8J6QWQ0-F1
#
_entry.id   AF-A0A8J6QWQ0-F1
#
_cell.length_a   1.000
_cell.length_b   1.000
_cell.length_c   1.000
_cell.angle_alpha   90.00
_cell.angle_beta   90.00
_cell.angle_gamma   90.00
#
_symmetry.space_group_name_H-M   'P 1'
#
loop_
_entity.id
_entity.type
_entity.pdbx_description
1 polymer ?
#
loop_
_entity_poly.entity_id
_entity_poly.type
_entity_poly.pdbx_seq_one_letter_code
_entity_poly.pdbx_strand_id
1 'polypeptide(L)'
;MAHNQASLNERVEELIRQVTLLTDRVDRLEHQTQSYEKPIQRPTDPITKPAKQAERPKLNEERSLLVSGSSLLKHISAASFLLVIGLGLRTLADGGMFGQLAGTILGLGYAAALIACGSIFYHQKNTMAPLFTVIGALLMFSILLETHTRFSTLPIEAVYLMLAVTGIALAMVSRYYKVALPIIIGTLGMCLTAVAIDYPNPIFPYLGLMLWLSNILGFFASRIKRCSWLRWLLMLTTHFMLQIWGLKISGVLRGTATQQHINEGWFIPIVTLIGFTFVLISLFGIIRSGDEKISTFDFSLPAINAAWCYVAGIYALKSPELFGVPAAIAAGFHFALVFWLAQRKRVNAPGTNTFTAGGVILAGLSLPALMGGMLLPLPFLSLLALAICICSNIWSSGGMRITSYVLQGYILAIIAMEAVASLTAAPVPLMIIALISSYLAIHHYSYCRQNPPPPESIAFSRYDTHDRSATLPLLCGLTTALIAASAFGFFILSRNYSGELNVAFTGLVSLLINGAAILLMSVAAHRNNRELRNLSCFIMIMGGVKVFVYDMLQISGPWLVIGLLAFGIAAALQSLILARWKDRKEPDNATEPV
;
A
#
# COMPACT_ATOMS: atom_id res chain seq x y z
N MET A 1 -46.13 -3.76 -52.49
CA MET A 1 -45.26 -2.57 -52.30
C MET A 1 -45.88 -1.52 -51.39
N ALA A 2 -47.18 -1.22 -51.48
CA ALA A 2 -47.86 -0.22 -50.62
C ALA A 2 -47.81 -0.52 -49.09
N HIS A 3 -47.82 -1.80 -48.68
CA HIS A 3 -47.83 -2.18 -47.26
C HIS A 3 -46.48 -1.95 -46.53
N ASN A 4 -45.35 -1.95 -47.25
CA ASN A 4 -44.03 -1.67 -46.68
C ASN A 4 -43.74 -0.16 -46.53
N GLN A 5 -44.41 0.70 -47.31
CA GLN A 5 -44.27 2.15 -47.16
C GLN A 5 -45.06 2.67 -45.94
N ALA A 6 -46.21 2.07 -45.63
CA ALA A 6 -47.00 2.42 -44.46
C ALA A 6 -46.23 2.12 -43.15
N SER A 7 -45.60 0.95 -43.05
CA SER A 7 -44.83 0.56 -41.84
C SER A 7 -43.52 1.34 -41.66
N LEU A 8 -42.95 1.88 -42.75
CA LEU A 8 -41.78 2.75 -42.68
C LEU A 8 -42.14 4.14 -42.15
N ASN A 9 -43.25 4.69 -42.61
CA ASN A 9 -43.74 5.99 -42.15
C ASN A 9 -44.11 5.96 -40.66
N GLU A 10 -44.73 4.87 -40.21
CA GLU A 10 -45.08 4.67 -38.79
C GLU A 10 -43.82 4.59 -37.89
N ARG A 11 -42.75 3.93 -38.38
CA ARG A 11 -41.45 3.89 -37.68
C ARG A 11 -40.74 5.25 -37.67
N VAL A 12 -40.83 6.01 -38.75
CA VAL A 12 -40.25 7.37 -38.82
C VAL A 12 -40.98 8.30 -37.87
N GLU A 13 -42.30 8.20 -37.78
CA GLU A 13 -43.13 9.01 -36.89
C GLU A 13 -42.83 8.69 -35.41
N GLU A 14 -42.67 7.41 -35.06
CA GLU A 14 -42.25 7.02 -33.70
C GLU A 14 -40.82 7.48 -33.37
N LEU A 15 -39.89 7.44 -34.32
CA LEU A 15 -38.54 7.98 -34.15
C LEU A 15 -38.55 9.50 -33.94
N ILE A 16 -39.36 10.24 -34.70
CA ILE A 16 -39.52 11.70 -34.52
C ILE A 16 -40.09 11.99 -33.12
N ARG A 17 -41.05 11.20 -32.66
CA ARG A 17 -41.65 11.35 -31.33
C ARG A 17 -40.63 11.09 -30.22
N GLN A 18 -39.79 10.07 -30.36
CA GLN A 18 -38.73 9.75 -29.40
C GLN A 18 -37.64 10.82 -29.34
N VAL A 19 -37.21 11.33 -30.50
CA VAL A 19 -36.24 12.44 -30.56
C VAL A 19 -36.81 13.70 -29.91
N THR A 20 -38.07 14.03 -30.16
CA THR A 20 -38.73 15.20 -29.56
C THR A 20 -38.83 15.08 -28.04
N LEU A 21 -39.17 13.89 -27.52
CA LEU A 21 -39.19 13.61 -26.08
C LEU A 21 -37.80 13.69 -25.44
N LEU A 22 -36.76 13.25 -26.14
CA LEU A 22 -35.38 13.34 -25.67
C LEU A 22 -34.89 14.79 -25.64
N THR A 23 -35.19 15.58 -26.67
CA THR A 23 -34.86 17.01 -26.71
C THR A 23 -35.52 17.77 -25.56
N ASP A 24 -36.81 17.54 -25.33
CA ASP A 24 -37.55 18.20 -24.24
C ASP A 24 -37.02 17.79 -22.84
N ARG A 25 -36.53 16.55 -22.71
CA ARG A 25 -35.90 16.07 -21.47
C ARG A 25 -34.52 16.67 -21.25
N VAL A 26 -33.75 16.90 -22.31
CA VAL A 26 -32.45 17.59 -22.26
C VAL A 26 -32.66 19.05 -21.88
N ASP A 27 -33.61 19.75 -22.49
CA ASP A 27 -33.92 21.16 -22.17
C ASP A 27 -34.36 21.33 -20.70
N ARG A 28 -35.18 20.41 -20.17
CA ARG A 28 -35.54 20.41 -18.75
C ARG A 28 -34.34 20.17 -17.83
N LEU A 29 -33.42 19.29 -18.20
CA LEU A 29 -32.21 19.02 -17.41
C LEU A 29 -31.23 20.20 -17.48
N GLU A 30 -31.10 20.88 -18.62
CA GLU A 30 -30.32 22.11 -18.74
C GLU A 30 -30.91 23.25 -17.89
N HIS A 31 -32.22 23.44 -17.91
CA HIS A 31 -32.90 24.41 -17.05
C HIS A 31 -32.80 24.09 -15.55
N GLN A 32 -32.83 22.80 -15.17
CA GLN A 32 -32.57 22.38 -13.79
C GLN A 32 -31.11 22.65 -13.38
N THR A 33 -30.16 22.44 -14.29
CA THR A 33 -28.73 22.68 -14.02
C THR A 33 -28.43 24.18 -13.89
N GLN A 34 -29.07 25.04 -14.69
CA GLN A 34 -28.98 26.50 -14.55
C GLN A 34 -29.67 27.03 -13.28
N SER A 35 -30.71 26.35 -12.79
CA SER A 35 -31.40 26.74 -11.54
C SER A 35 -30.57 26.44 -10.28
N TYR A 36 -29.61 25.52 -10.36
CA TYR A 36 -28.65 25.24 -9.27
C TYR A 36 -27.46 26.22 -9.22
N GLU A 37 -27.31 27.11 -10.22
CA GLU A 37 -26.23 28.10 -10.28
C GLU A 37 -26.65 29.51 -9.78
N LYS A 38 -27.79 29.63 -9.09
CA LYS A 38 -28.15 30.85 -8.37
C LYS A 38 -27.38 30.93 -7.03
N PRO A 39 -26.58 31.99 -6.80
CA PRO A 39 -25.87 32.14 -5.53
C PRO A 39 -26.88 32.41 -4.41
N ILE A 40 -26.84 31.58 -3.38
CA ILE A 40 -27.56 31.79 -2.12
C ILE A 40 -26.99 33.07 -1.49
N GLN A 41 -27.73 34.17 -1.56
CA GLN A 41 -27.47 35.37 -0.76
C GLN A 41 -27.81 35.07 0.70
N ARG A 42 -26.79 34.90 1.54
CA ARG A 42 -26.87 35.07 2.99
C ARG A 42 -26.39 36.49 3.35
N PRO A 43 -27.07 37.22 4.24
CA PRO A 43 -26.66 38.56 4.63
C PRO A 43 -25.67 38.51 5.80
N THR A 44 -24.45 39.03 5.64
CA THR A 44 -23.70 39.72 6.73
C THR A 44 -22.42 40.39 6.21
N ASP A 45 -22.36 41.69 6.46
CA ASP A 45 -21.24 42.61 6.78
C ASP A 45 -19.81 42.46 6.20
N PRO A 46 -19.14 43.60 5.95
CA PRO A 46 -17.85 43.65 5.28
C PRO A 46 -16.71 43.48 6.29
N ILE A 47 -15.69 42.68 5.96
CA ILE A 47 -14.25 42.97 6.18
C ILE A 47 -13.43 41.72 5.79
N THR A 48 -12.39 41.96 4.99
CA THR A 48 -11.16 41.17 4.74
C THR A 48 -11.00 40.45 3.39
N LYS A 49 -10.16 41.07 2.54
CA LYS A 49 -9.21 40.57 1.51
C LYS A 49 -9.62 39.39 0.59
N PRO A 50 -9.41 39.50 -0.74
CA PRO A 50 -9.77 38.44 -1.67
C PRO A 50 -8.84 37.23 -1.52
N ALA A 51 -9.42 36.09 -1.14
CA ALA A 51 -8.80 34.79 -1.27
C ALA A 51 -8.61 34.47 -2.77
N LYS A 52 -7.38 34.08 -3.11
CA LYS A 52 -6.98 33.58 -4.44
C LYS A 52 -8.00 32.55 -4.94
N GLN A 53 -8.54 32.80 -6.12
CA GLN A 53 -9.31 31.85 -6.92
C GLN A 53 -8.57 30.50 -6.95
N ALA A 54 -9.24 29.48 -6.42
CA ALA A 54 -8.85 28.10 -6.63
C ALA A 54 -8.89 27.82 -8.14
N GLU A 55 -7.70 27.65 -8.73
CA GLU A 55 -7.53 27.13 -10.09
C GLU A 55 -8.27 25.79 -10.20
N ARG A 56 -9.37 25.78 -10.98
CA ARG A 56 -9.93 24.54 -11.52
C ARG A 56 -8.80 23.78 -12.23
N PRO A 57 -8.68 22.45 -12.04
CA PRO A 57 -7.57 21.70 -12.61
C PRO A 57 -7.59 21.80 -14.14
N LYS A 58 -6.47 22.26 -14.71
CA LYS A 58 -6.18 22.38 -16.15
C LYS A 58 -6.11 21.01 -16.84
N LEU A 59 -7.23 20.26 -16.82
CA LEU A 59 -7.39 19.03 -17.59
C LEU A 59 -7.69 19.31 -19.08
N ASN A 60 -7.98 20.57 -19.44
CA ASN A 60 -8.37 20.97 -20.80
C ASN A 60 -7.21 21.31 -21.75
N GLU A 61 -6.00 21.60 -21.25
CA GLU A 61 -4.87 21.93 -22.13
C GLU A 61 -4.31 20.70 -22.87
N GLU A 62 -4.37 19.49 -22.29
CA GLU A 62 -3.90 18.27 -22.96
C GLU A 62 -4.86 17.74 -24.04
N ARG A 63 -6.18 17.93 -23.90
CA ARG A 63 -7.13 17.60 -24.98
C ARG A 63 -7.02 18.56 -26.17
N SER A 64 -6.54 19.79 -25.97
CA SER A 64 -6.39 20.77 -27.05
C SER A 64 -5.20 20.50 -27.99
N LEU A 65 -4.17 19.78 -27.54
CA LEU A 65 -2.99 19.44 -28.37
C LEU A 65 -3.20 18.24 -29.29
N LEU A 66 -4.21 17.40 -29.01
CA LEU A 66 -4.52 16.19 -29.79
C LEU A 66 -5.84 16.29 -30.58
N VAL A 67 -6.64 17.34 -30.40
CA VAL A 67 -7.99 17.45 -31.00
C VAL A 67 -8.13 18.74 -31.81
N SER A 68 -7.18 18.99 -32.71
CA SER A 68 -7.40 19.86 -33.88
C SER A 68 -7.04 19.05 -35.12
N GLY A 69 -8.05 18.64 -35.89
CA GLY A 69 -7.92 17.69 -37.01
C GLY A 69 -6.89 18.10 -38.07
N SER A 70 -6.62 19.40 -38.23
CA SER A 70 -5.60 19.92 -39.16
C SER A 70 -4.16 19.81 -38.64
N SER A 71 -3.98 19.80 -37.32
CA SER A 71 -2.66 19.56 -36.69
C SER A 71 -2.33 18.07 -36.67
N LEU A 72 -3.32 17.19 -36.44
CA LEU A 72 -3.13 15.75 -36.32
C LEU A 72 -2.65 15.13 -37.63
N LEU A 73 -3.23 15.52 -38.77
CA LEU A 73 -2.79 15.08 -40.10
C LEU A 73 -1.35 15.50 -40.43
N LYS A 74 -0.94 16.70 -40.01
CA LYS A 74 0.45 17.17 -40.17
C LYS A 74 1.43 16.33 -39.35
N HIS A 75 1.07 15.98 -38.12
CA HIS A 75 1.89 15.12 -37.26
C HIS A 75 1.97 13.68 -37.78
N ILE A 76 0.86 13.10 -38.28
CA ILE A 76 0.86 11.77 -38.90
C ILE A 76 1.72 11.77 -40.17
N SER A 77 1.55 12.76 -41.05
CA SER A 77 2.33 12.86 -42.28
C SER A 77 3.83 12.98 -41.98
N ALA A 78 4.21 13.88 -41.06
CA ALA A 78 5.60 14.03 -40.64
C ALA A 78 6.14 12.76 -39.98
N ALA A 79 5.34 12.06 -39.17
CA ALA A 79 5.75 10.78 -38.59
C ALA A 79 6.02 9.72 -39.67
N SER A 80 5.13 9.61 -40.65
CA SER A 80 5.29 8.68 -41.77
C SER A 80 6.54 8.99 -42.59
N PHE A 81 6.82 10.26 -42.92
CA PHE A 81 8.03 10.65 -43.65
C PHE A 81 9.31 10.33 -42.86
N LEU A 82 9.34 10.60 -41.56
CA LEU A 82 10.48 10.27 -40.70
C LEU A 82 10.68 8.76 -40.58
N LEU A 83 9.61 7.99 -40.45
CA LEU A 83 9.67 6.53 -40.40
C LEU A 83 10.11 5.93 -41.73
N VAL A 84 9.70 6.48 -42.88
CA VAL A 84 10.14 6.01 -44.21
C VAL A 84 11.65 6.16 -44.38
N ILE A 85 12.25 7.25 -43.91
CA ILE A 85 13.71 7.43 -43.93
C ILE A 85 14.38 6.36 -43.04
N GLY A 86 13.86 6.14 -41.83
CA GLY A 86 14.35 5.09 -40.94
C GLY A 86 14.22 3.68 -41.54
N LEU A 87 13.10 3.40 -42.21
CA LEU A 87 12.84 2.13 -42.89
C LEU A 87 13.77 1.96 -44.10
N GLY A 88 14.03 3.03 -44.85
CA GLY A 88 14.98 3.05 -45.97
C GLY A 88 16.42 2.77 -45.52
N LEU A 89 16.86 3.36 -44.40
CA LEU A 89 18.17 3.06 -43.83
C LEU A 89 18.27 1.59 -43.37
N ARG A 90 17.19 1.04 -42.81
CA ARG A 90 17.10 -0.36 -42.43
C ARG A 90 17.15 -1.30 -43.64
N THR A 91 16.40 -1.02 -44.70
CA THR A 91 16.41 -1.86 -45.91
C THR A 91 17.75 -1.84 -46.63
N LEU A 92 18.47 -0.71 -46.61
CA LEU A 92 19.84 -0.62 -47.12
C LEU A 92 20.84 -1.45 -46.29
N ALA A 93 20.66 -1.49 -44.96
CA ALA A 93 21.46 -2.34 -44.09
C ALA A 93 21.14 -3.84 -44.28
N ASP A 94 19.86 -4.19 -44.35
CA ASP A 94 19.40 -5.57 -44.58
C ASP A 94 19.79 -6.07 -45.99
N GLY A 95 19.86 -5.18 -46.98
CA GLY A 95 20.28 -5.48 -48.36
C GLY A 95 21.79 -5.71 -48.55
N GLY A 96 22.58 -5.66 -47.47
CA GLY A 96 24.02 -5.93 -47.50
C GLY A 96 24.88 -4.82 -48.09
N MET A 97 24.31 -3.65 -48.41
CA MET A 97 25.07 -2.50 -48.90
C MET A 97 25.99 -1.89 -47.82
N PHE A 98 25.62 -2.04 -46.55
CA PHE A 98 26.43 -1.67 -45.39
C PHE A 98 26.66 -2.91 -44.52
N GLY A 99 27.84 -3.02 -43.89
CA GLY A 99 28.06 -4.04 -42.85
C GLY A 99 27.08 -3.81 -41.68
N GLN A 100 26.66 -4.89 -41.01
CA GLN A 100 25.65 -4.84 -39.94
C GLN A 100 25.98 -3.79 -38.85
N LEU A 101 27.26 -3.68 -38.46
CA LEU A 101 27.72 -2.66 -37.52
C LEU A 101 27.54 -1.23 -38.06
N ALA A 102 27.84 -1.00 -39.34
CA ALA A 102 27.68 0.31 -39.97
C ALA A 102 26.20 0.71 -40.09
N GLY A 103 25.32 -0.26 -40.40
CA GLY A 103 23.87 -0.05 -40.41
C GLY A 103 23.33 0.33 -39.03
N THR A 104 23.75 -0.37 -37.97
CA THR A 104 23.40 -0.04 -36.58
C THR A 104 23.86 1.37 -36.20
N ILE A 105 25.12 1.72 -36.49
CA ILE A 105 25.67 3.05 -36.15
C ILE A 105 24.92 4.16 -36.89
N LEU A 106 24.59 3.98 -38.18
CA LEU A 106 23.80 4.93 -38.95
C LEU A 106 22.38 5.09 -38.38
N GLY A 107 21.73 3.99 -38.00
CA GLY A 107 20.42 4.02 -37.37
C GLY A 107 20.41 4.75 -36.02
N LEU A 108 21.39 4.44 -35.14
CA LEU A 108 21.57 5.14 -33.87
C LEU A 108 21.89 6.62 -34.08
N GLY A 109 22.72 6.96 -35.06
CA GLY A 109 23.04 8.33 -35.45
C GLY A 109 21.81 9.11 -35.92
N TYR A 110 20.97 8.49 -36.75
CA TYR A 110 19.71 9.07 -37.20
C TYR A 110 18.74 9.33 -36.03
N ALA A 111 18.56 8.34 -35.14
CA ALA A 111 17.71 8.48 -33.96
C ALA A 111 18.23 9.59 -33.02
N ALA A 112 19.54 9.68 -32.79
CA ALA A 112 20.17 10.74 -32.00
C ALA A 112 19.96 12.12 -32.63
N ALA A 113 20.11 12.24 -33.97
CA ALA A 113 19.86 13.48 -34.70
C ALA A 113 18.41 13.94 -34.55
N LEU A 114 17.43 13.03 -34.59
CA LEU A 114 16.03 13.37 -34.35
C LEU A 114 15.77 13.89 -32.93
N ILE A 115 16.39 13.28 -31.91
CA ILE A 115 16.30 13.76 -30.52
C ILE A 115 16.93 15.15 -30.39
N ALA A 116 18.09 15.39 -31.00
CA ALA A 116 18.77 16.67 -30.99
C ALA A 116 17.96 17.76 -31.71
N CYS A 117 17.45 17.49 -32.91
CA CYS A 117 16.54 18.39 -33.64
C CYS A 117 15.27 18.68 -32.83
N GLY A 118 14.69 17.67 -32.18
CA GLY A 118 13.57 17.84 -31.26
C GLY A 118 13.89 18.81 -30.11
N SER A 119 15.07 18.71 -29.51
CA SER A 119 15.55 19.64 -28.49
C SER A 119 15.67 21.08 -29.01
N ILE A 120 16.22 21.28 -30.21
CA ILE A 120 16.33 22.61 -30.84
C ILE A 120 14.93 23.18 -31.11
N PHE A 121 14.00 22.37 -31.59
CA PHE A 121 12.62 22.79 -31.81
C PHE A 121 11.88 23.13 -30.52
N TYR A 122 12.19 22.45 -29.41
CA TYR A 122 11.67 22.84 -28.10
C TYR A 122 12.19 24.22 -27.67
N HIS A 123 13.45 24.55 -27.98
CA HIS A 123 13.98 25.90 -27.74
C HIS A 123 13.24 26.96 -28.56
N GLN A 124 12.91 26.63 -29.81
CA GLN A 124 12.16 27.51 -30.73
C GLN A 124 10.64 27.52 -30.46
N LYS A 125 10.14 26.79 -29.46
CA LYS A 125 8.70 26.63 -29.16
C LYS A 125 7.87 26.13 -30.34
N ASN A 126 8.46 25.33 -31.22
CA ASN A 126 7.79 24.76 -32.39
C ASN A 126 6.86 23.61 -31.96
N THR A 127 5.66 23.55 -32.53
CA THR A 127 4.64 22.51 -32.25
C THR A 127 5.10 21.11 -32.65
N MET A 128 6.05 20.98 -33.58
CA MET A 128 6.59 19.68 -34.03
C MET A 128 7.66 19.09 -33.11
N ALA A 129 8.19 19.83 -32.14
CA ALA A 129 9.25 19.38 -31.23
C ALA A 129 8.96 18.04 -30.52
N PRO A 130 7.73 17.79 -30.00
CA PRO A 130 7.39 16.52 -29.38
C PRO A 130 7.51 15.35 -30.35
N LEU A 131 7.10 15.53 -31.61
CA LEU A 131 7.08 14.46 -32.61
C LEU A 131 8.49 13.93 -32.91
N PHE A 132 9.43 14.83 -33.20
CA PHE A 132 10.82 14.49 -33.47
C PHE A 132 11.46 13.76 -32.27
N THR A 133 11.18 14.25 -31.06
CA THR A 133 11.73 13.68 -29.83
C THR A 133 11.15 12.30 -29.53
N VAL A 134 9.83 12.11 -29.70
CA VAL A 134 9.14 10.82 -29.50
C VAL A 134 9.62 9.78 -30.50
N ILE A 135 9.64 10.11 -31.79
CA ILE A 135 10.02 9.18 -32.85
C ILE A 135 11.50 8.84 -32.73
N GLY A 136 12.37 9.83 -32.49
CA GLY A 136 13.79 9.59 -32.23
C GLY A 136 14.01 8.65 -31.04
N ALA A 137 13.29 8.84 -29.93
CA ALA A 137 13.37 7.96 -28.77
C ALA A 137 12.88 6.53 -29.07
N LEU A 138 11.72 6.38 -29.70
CA LEU A 138 11.17 5.07 -30.06
C LEU A 138 12.07 4.31 -31.03
N LEU A 139 12.65 5.00 -32.03
CA LEU A 139 13.62 4.42 -32.94
C LEU A 139 14.89 4.01 -32.19
N MET A 140 15.43 4.86 -31.31
CA MET A 140 16.60 4.53 -30.51
C MET A 140 16.38 3.25 -29.68
N PHE A 141 15.26 3.14 -28.97
CA PHE A 141 14.92 1.97 -28.18
C PHE A 141 14.68 0.71 -29.01
N SER A 142 14.00 0.85 -30.15
CA SER A 142 13.75 -0.27 -31.08
C SER A 142 15.04 -0.79 -31.71
N ILE A 143 15.92 0.10 -32.18
CA ILE A 143 17.21 -0.25 -32.78
C ILE A 143 18.10 -0.94 -31.76
N LEU A 144 18.18 -0.44 -30.52
CA LEU A 144 18.97 -1.07 -29.46
C LEU A 144 18.45 -2.46 -29.12
N LEU A 145 17.12 -2.64 -29.02
CA LEU A 145 16.50 -3.94 -28.78
C LEU A 145 16.80 -4.92 -29.91
N GLU A 146 16.60 -4.52 -31.16
CA GLU A 146 16.82 -5.38 -32.32
C GLU A 146 18.30 -5.72 -32.51
N THR A 147 19.18 -4.73 -32.31
CA THR A 147 20.63 -4.91 -32.42
C THR A 147 21.11 -6.00 -31.45
N HIS A 148 20.62 -6.00 -30.22
CA HIS A 148 20.99 -7.02 -29.24
C HIS A 148 20.38 -8.38 -29.56
N THR A 149 19.06 -8.43 -29.78
CA THR A 149 18.29 -9.68 -29.90
C THR A 149 18.51 -10.43 -31.21
N ARG A 150 18.76 -9.71 -32.31
CA ARG A 150 18.81 -10.29 -33.66
C ARG A 150 20.20 -10.31 -34.27
N PHE A 151 21.01 -9.28 -34.03
CA PHE A 151 22.27 -9.08 -34.74
C PHE A 151 23.50 -9.29 -33.86
N SER A 152 23.37 -9.16 -32.53
CA SER A 152 24.45 -9.27 -31.55
C SER A 152 25.71 -8.46 -31.91
N THR A 153 25.54 -7.33 -32.61
CA THR A 153 26.66 -6.52 -33.15
C THR A 153 27.24 -5.57 -32.12
N LEU A 154 26.52 -5.26 -31.05
CA LEU A 154 26.98 -4.41 -29.95
C LEU A 154 27.15 -5.24 -28.68
N PRO A 155 28.21 -4.97 -27.88
CA PRO A 155 28.35 -5.58 -26.57
C PRO A 155 27.21 -5.11 -25.66
N ILE A 156 26.75 -6.00 -24.78
CA ILE A 156 25.58 -5.77 -23.92
C ILE A 156 25.78 -4.53 -23.03
N GLU A 157 27.01 -4.28 -22.58
CA GLU A 157 27.37 -3.11 -21.78
C GLU A 157 27.09 -1.80 -22.54
N ALA A 158 27.40 -1.77 -23.84
CA ALA A 158 27.14 -0.61 -24.68
C ALA A 158 25.63 -0.40 -24.91
N VAL A 159 24.86 -1.48 -25.05
CA VAL A 159 23.40 -1.39 -25.22
C VAL A 159 22.77 -0.77 -23.97
N TYR A 160 23.09 -1.27 -22.78
CA TYR A 160 22.62 -0.72 -21.52
C TYR A 160 23.08 0.74 -21.32
N LEU A 161 24.35 1.06 -21.60
CA LEU A 161 24.84 2.44 -21.50
C LEU A 161 24.06 3.38 -22.42
N MET A 162 23.80 2.98 -23.67
CA MET A 162 23.04 3.79 -24.64
C MET A 162 21.59 4.00 -24.20
N LEU A 163 20.95 2.99 -23.59
CA LEU A 163 19.63 3.14 -22.98
C LEU A 163 19.64 4.19 -21.85
N ALA A 164 20.60 4.12 -20.94
CA ALA A 164 20.75 5.09 -19.86
C ALA A 164 21.01 6.51 -20.38
N VAL A 165 21.95 6.67 -21.33
CA VAL A 165 22.26 7.96 -21.94
C VAL A 165 21.03 8.54 -22.63
N THR A 166 20.27 7.73 -23.37
CA THR A 166 19.03 8.18 -24.03
C THR A 166 17.98 8.62 -23.00
N GLY A 167 17.75 7.82 -21.95
CA GLY A 167 16.81 8.16 -20.88
C GLY A 167 17.19 9.45 -20.15
N ILE A 168 18.48 9.63 -19.82
CA ILE A 168 19.02 10.83 -19.17
C ILE A 168 18.91 12.05 -20.10
N ALA A 169 19.25 11.92 -21.38
CA ALA A 169 19.16 13.00 -22.35
C ALA A 169 17.71 13.51 -22.48
N LEU A 170 16.76 12.61 -22.60
CA LEU A 170 15.33 12.96 -22.64
C LEU A 170 14.85 13.60 -21.34
N ALA A 171 15.35 13.14 -20.18
CA ALA A 171 15.09 13.77 -18.89
C ALA A 171 15.68 15.19 -18.80
N MET A 172 16.86 15.43 -19.36
CA MET A 172 17.49 16.74 -19.43
C MET A 172 16.68 17.70 -20.32
N VAL A 173 16.26 17.25 -21.52
CA VAL A 173 15.37 18.00 -22.40
C VAL A 173 14.09 18.39 -21.65
N SER A 174 13.46 17.42 -20.99
CA SER A 174 12.26 17.67 -20.17
C SER A 174 12.48 18.69 -19.06
N ARG A 175 13.62 18.62 -18.36
CA ARG A 175 13.94 19.53 -17.26
C ARG A 175 14.23 20.94 -17.76
N TYR A 176 14.99 21.07 -18.84
CA TYR A 176 15.40 22.37 -19.40
C TYR A 176 14.22 23.11 -20.00
N TYR A 177 13.39 22.45 -20.81
CA TYR A 177 12.24 23.06 -21.48
C TYR A 177 10.92 22.93 -20.71
N LYS A 178 10.93 22.35 -19.50
CA LYS A 178 9.75 22.13 -18.63
C LYS A 178 8.59 21.38 -19.30
N VAL A 179 8.90 20.41 -20.17
CA VAL A 179 7.93 19.56 -20.89
C VAL A 179 8.00 18.13 -20.41
N ALA A 180 6.86 17.48 -20.17
CA ALA A 180 6.83 16.15 -19.54
C ALA A 180 6.98 14.97 -20.50
N LEU A 181 6.63 15.14 -21.79
CA LEU A 181 6.57 14.02 -22.74
C LEU A 181 7.93 13.30 -22.93
N PRO A 182 9.06 14.02 -23.12
CA PRO A 182 10.35 13.35 -23.32
C PRO A 182 10.76 12.44 -22.15
N ILE A 183 10.64 12.91 -20.90
CA ILE A 183 11.01 12.09 -19.73
C ILE A 183 10.06 10.90 -19.53
N ILE A 184 8.77 11.02 -19.86
CA ILE A 184 7.83 9.88 -19.77
C ILE A 184 8.26 8.79 -20.76
N ILE A 185 8.51 9.15 -22.01
CA ILE A 185 8.90 8.20 -23.06
C ILE A 185 10.31 7.66 -22.79
N GLY A 186 11.23 8.53 -22.36
CA GLY A 186 12.59 8.12 -22.03
C GLY A 186 12.66 7.14 -20.87
N THR A 187 11.89 7.37 -19.80
CA THR A 187 11.85 6.46 -18.65
C THR A 187 11.13 5.15 -18.93
N LEU A 188 9.97 5.20 -19.60
CA LEU A 188 9.22 4.00 -19.97
C LEU A 188 9.97 3.17 -21.01
N GLY A 189 10.48 3.81 -22.06
CA GLY A 189 11.21 3.13 -23.13
C GLY A 189 12.48 2.48 -22.61
N MET A 190 13.28 3.19 -21.81
CA MET A 190 14.46 2.60 -21.15
C MET A 190 14.07 1.39 -20.27
N CYS A 191 13.04 1.52 -19.44
CA CYS A 191 12.59 0.46 -18.54
C CYS A 191 12.09 -0.77 -19.31
N LEU A 192 11.19 -0.58 -20.28
CA LEU A 192 10.60 -1.67 -21.07
C LEU A 192 11.62 -2.34 -21.97
N THR A 193 12.48 -1.57 -22.63
CA THR A 193 13.54 -2.12 -23.48
C THR A 193 14.58 -2.89 -22.66
N ALA A 194 14.99 -2.37 -21.50
CA ALA A 194 15.90 -3.11 -20.60
C ALA A 194 15.31 -4.46 -20.16
N VAL A 195 14.00 -4.51 -19.85
CA VAL A 195 13.32 -5.77 -19.51
C VAL A 195 13.26 -6.72 -20.72
N ALA A 196 13.07 -6.20 -21.93
CA ALA A 196 12.89 -7.01 -23.15
C ALA A 196 14.20 -7.60 -23.70
N ILE A 197 15.34 -6.90 -23.54
CA ILE A 197 16.63 -7.26 -24.16
C ILE A 197 17.09 -8.68 -23.83
N ASP A 198 16.91 -9.10 -22.58
CA ASP A 198 17.45 -10.35 -22.06
C ASP A 198 16.35 -11.30 -21.54
N TYR A 199 15.06 -11.01 -21.74
CA TYR A 199 13.99 -11.94 -21.32
C TYR A 199 14.01 -13.20 -22.20
N PRO A 200 13.96 -14.43 -21.64
CA PRO A 200 13.62 -14.79 -20.26
C PRO A 200 14.79 -14.89 -19.27
N ASN A 201 16.04 -14.69 -19.68
CA ASN A 201 17.26 -14.81 -18.86
C ASN A 201 17.99 -13.47 -18.65
N PRO A 202 17.39 -12.53 -17.89
CA PRO A 202 17.95 -11.20 -17.72
C PRO A 202 19.31 -11.18 -17.03
N ILE A 203 20.23 -10.35 -17.53
CA ILE A 203 21.47 -10.01 -16.83
C ILE A 203 21.13 -9.00 -15.74
N PHE A 204 20.73 -9.55 -14.59
CA PHE A 204 20.10 -8.78 -13.54
C PHE A 204 20.90 -7.59 -12.98
N PRO A 205 22.25 -7.60 -12.89
CA PRO A 205 22.97 -6.42 -12.40
C PRO A 205 22.72 -5.17 -13.25
N TYR A 206 22.80 -5.30 -14.58
CA TYR A 206 22.55 -4.18 -15.50
C TYR A 206 21.09 -3.78 -15.51
N LEU A 207 20.17 -4.75 -15.55
CA LEU A 207 18.74 -4.50 -15.45
C LEU A 207 18.37 -3.78 -14.14
N GLY A 208 18.95 -4.21 -13.02
CA GLY A 208 18.74 -3.61 -11.70
C GLY A 208 19.19 -2.14 -11.66
N LEU A 209 20.35 -1.82 -12.23
CA LEU A 209 20.83 -0.44 -12.35
C LEU A 209 19.93 0.41 -13.28
N MET A 210 19.41 -0.17 -14.37
CA MET A 210 18.46 0.54 -15.24
C MET A 210 17.13 0.81 -14.55
N LEU A 211 16.60 -0.16 -13.81
CA LEU A 211 15.38 0.01 -13.04
C LEU A 211 15.57 1.06 -11.95
N TRP A 212 16.71 1.04 -11.25
CA TRP A 212 17.09 2.06 -10.28
C TRP A 212 17.10 3.46 -10.92
N LEU A 213 17.81 3.63 -12.04
CA LEU A 213 17.88 4.90 -12.78
C LEU A 213 16.49 5.34 -13.25
N SER A 214 15.67 4.42 -13.77
CA SER A 214 14.30 4.68 -14.22
C SER A 214 13.44 5.28 -13.11
N ASN A 215 13.55 4.76 -11.89
CA ASN A 215 12.81 5.28 -10.74
C ASN A 215 13.26 6.69 -10.33
N ILE A 216 14.57 6.97 -10.37
CA ILE A 216 15.11 8.31 -10.11
C ILE A 216 14.56 9.31 -11.14
N LEU A 217 14.62 8.95 -12.42
CA LEU A 217 14.08 9.79 -13.48
C LEU A 217 12.56 9.94 -13.38
N GLY A 218 11.83 8.87 -13.03
CA GLY A 218 10.39 8.90 -12.79
C GLY A 218 9.99 9.82 -11.62
N PHE A 219 10.82 9.88 -10.57
CA PHE A 219 10.66 10.85 -9.50
C PHE A 219 10.79 12.29 -10.02
N PHE A 220 11.79 12.60 -10.85
CA PHE A 220 11.91 13.92 -11.48
C PHE A 220 10.76 14.22 -12.45
N ALA A 221 10.30 13.24 -13.23
CA ALA A 221 9.18 13.39 -14.16
C ALA A 221 7.89 13.81 -13.46
N SER A 222 7.60 13.17 -12.32
CA SER A 222 6.42 13.48 -11.52
C SER A 222 6.41 14.92 -10.99
N ARG A 223 7.58 15.57 -10.88
CA ARG A 223 7.69 16.98 -10.47
C ARG A 223 7.23 17.94 -11.57
N ILE A 224 7.30 17.54 -12.85
CA ILE A 224 6.99 18.42 -13.99
C ILE A 224 5.47 18.45 -14.27
N LYS A 225 4.77 17.31 -14.19
CA LYS A 225 3.32 17.25 -14.53
C LYS A 225 2.40 16.54 -13.53
N ARG A 226 2.85 16.27 -12.29
CA ARG A 226 2.08 15.47 -11.30
C ARG A 226 1.62 14.11 -11.84
N CYS A 227 2.34 13.50 -12.79
CA CYS A 227 2.05 12.17 -13.31
C CYS A 227 2.38 11.10 -12.27
N SER A 228 1.49 10.89 -11.29
CA SER A 228 1.74 9.94 -10.21
C SER A 228 1.68 8.48 -10.66
N TRP A 229 0.94 8.18 -11.73
CA TRP A 229 0.85 6.83 -12.31
C TRP A 229 2.21 6.29 -12.77
N LEU A 230 3.05 7.12 -13.38
CA LEU A 230 4.37 6.70 -13.86
C LEU A 230 5.24 6.16 -12.72
N ARG A 231 5.21 6.82 -11.55
CA ARG A 231 5.95 6.38 -10.36
C ARG A 231 5.48 5.01 -9.88
N TRP A 232 4.16 4.80 -9.84
CA TRP A 232 3.58 3.51 -9.47
C TRP A 232 3.97 2.40 -10.44
N LEU A 233 3.91 2.67 -11.75
CA LEU A 233 4.27 1.71 -12.78
C LEU A 233 5.75 1.31 -12.67
N LEU A 234 6.66 2.29 -12.61
CA LEU A 234 8.10 2.01 -12.50
C LEU A 234 8.45 1.26 -11.21
N MET A 235 7.84 1.66 -10.09
CA MET A 235 8.01 0.98 -8.81
C MET A 235 7.52 -0.47 -8.90
N LEU A 236 6.34 -0.72 -9.49
CA LEU A 236 5.78 -2.07 -9.65
C LEU A 236 6.68 -2.94 -10.53
N THR A 237 7.09 -2.44 -11.70
CA THR A 237 7.98 -3.16 -12.61
C THR A 237 9.31 -3.51 -11.94
N THR A 238 9.86 -2.58 -11.16
CA THR A 238 11.13 -2.79 -10.44
C THR A 238 11.00 -3.90 -9.40
N HIS A 239 9.97 -3.82 -8.56
CA HIS A 239 9.69 -4.84 -7.56
C HIS A 239 9.43 -6.21 -8.18
N PHE A 240 8.66 -6.27 -9.27
CA PHE A 240 8.38 -7.50 -9.98
C PHE A 240 9.64 -8.15 -10.55
N MET A 241 10.51 -7.38 -11.20
CA MET A 241 11.77 -7.88 -11.76
C MET A 241 12.75 -8.36 -10.67
N LEU A 242 12.82 -7.64 -9.54
CA LEU A 242 13.64 -8.07 -8.39
C LEU A 242 13.12 -9.39 -7.79
N GLN A 243 11.81 -9.63 -7.77
CA GLN A 243 11.30 -10.93 -7.31
C GLN A 243 11.60 -12.06 -8.28
N ILE A 244 11.53 -11.82 -9.59
CA ILE A 244 11.96 -12.82 -10.56
C ILE A 244 13.44 -13.17 -10.33
N TRP A 245 14.29 -12.17 -10.03
CA TRP A 245 15.68 -12.42 -9.67
C TRP A 245 15.82 -13.26 -8.41
N GLY A 246 15.17 -12.86 -7.32
CA GLY A 246 15.21 -13.57 -6.04
C GLY A 246 14.72 -15.02 -6.16
N LEU A 247 13.65 -15.26 -6.92
CA LEU A 247 13.12 -16.60 -7.18
C LEU A 247 14.09 -17.46 -8.00
N LYS A 248 14.76 -16.89 -9.01
CA LYS A 248 15.78 -17.61 -9.79
C LYS A 248 16.99 -17.98 -8.94
N ILE A 249 17.47 -17.07 -8.09
CA ILE A 249 18.53 -17.36 -7.11
C ILE A 249 18.09 -18.51 -6.20
N SER A 250 16.88 -18.45 -5.65
CA SER A 250 16.35 -19.51 -4.78
C SER A 250 16.28 -20.87 -5.48
N GLY A 251 15.84 -20.90 -6.74
CA GLY A 251 15.79 -22.12 -7.54
C GLY A 251 17.16 -22.76 -7.77
N VAL A 252 18.20 -21.95 -7.98
CA VAL A 252 19.58 -22.45 -8.07
C VAL A 252 20.10 -22.93 -6.73
N LEU A 253 19.88 -22.18 -5.66
CA LEU A 253 20.29 -22.58 -4.31
C LEU A 253 19.63 -23.90 -3.86
N ARG A 254 18.45 -24.23 -4.39
CA ARG A 254 17.71 -25.48 -4.16
C ARG A 254 18.06 -26.60 -5.14
N GLY A 255 18.95 -26.37 -6.10
CA GLY A 255 19.35 -27.35 -7.12
C GLY A 255 18.28 -27.63 -8.18
N THR A 256 17.23 -26.80 -8.28
CA THR A 256 16.12 -27.00 -9.23
C THR A 256 16.32 -26.23 -10.55
N ALA A 257 17.38 -25.43 -10.67
CA ALA A 257 17.68 -24.62 -11.86
C ALA A 257 19.19 -24.60 -12.17
N THR A 258 19.56 -24.32 -13.42
CA THR A 258 20.95 -24.21 -13.88
C THR A 258 21.55 -22.83 -13.56
N GLN A 259 22.85 -22.82 -13.24
CA GLN A 259 23.61 -21.66 -12.72
C GLN A 259 23.91 -20.52 -13.71
N GLN A 260 23.33 -20.50 -14.91
CA GLN A 260 23.73 -19.52 -15.92
C GLN A 260 23.25 -18.10 -15.56
N HIS A 261 24.21 -17.16 -15.43
CA HIS A 261 24.03 -15.70 -15.30
C HIS A 261 23.30 -15.15 -14.05
N ILE A 262 23.27 -15.89 -12.94
CA ILE A 262 22.44 -15.51 -11.78
C ILE A 262 23.10 -14.48 -10.83
N ASN A 263 24.41 -14.23 -10.97
CA ASN A 263 25.16 -13.12 -10.34
C ASN A 263 24.71 -12.80 -8.90
N GLU A 264 24.67 -13.82 -8.04
CA GLU A 264 24.10 -13.78 -6.68
C GLU A 264 24.69 -12.66 -5.82
N GLY A 265 26.00 -12.39 -5.95
CA GLY A 265 26.69 -11.35 -5.18
C GLY A 265 26.19 -9.91 -5.41
N TRP A 266 25.52 -9.65 -6.54
CA TRP A 266 24.99 -8.32 -6.86
C TRP A 266 23.56 -8.09 -6.36
N PHE A 267 22.85 -9.14 -5.95
CA PHE A 267 21.44 -9.03 -5.56
C PHE A 267 21.27 -8.12 -4.34
N ILE A 268 21.97 -8.42 -3.24
CA ILE A 268 21.86 -7.66 -2.00
C ILE A 268 22.27 -6.19 -2.19
N PRO A 269 23.44 -5.86 -2.81
CA PRO A 269 23.79 -4.47 -3.08
C PRO A 269 22.73 -3.69 -3.87
N ILE A 270 22.14 -4.29 -4.91
CA ILE A 270 21.15 -3.61 -5.77
C ILE A 270 19.82 -3.44 -5.03
N VAL A 271 19.33 -4.46 -4.33
CA VAL A 271 18.11 -4.36 -3.51
C VAL A 271 18.30 -3.30 -2.42
N THR A 272 19.45 -3.27 -1.74
CA THR A 272 19.77 -2.23 -0.75
C THR A 272 19.82 -0.84 -1.38
N LEU A 273 20.46 -0.68 -2.53
CA LEU A 273 20.53 0.60 -3.26
C LEU A 273 19.13 1.11 -3.64
N ILE A 274 18.29 0.26 -4.23
CA ILE A 274 16.92 0.61 -4.61
C ILE A 274 16.08 0.91 -3.37
N GLY A 275 16.16 0.04 -2.34
CA GLY A 275 15.43 0.21 -1.09
C GLY A 275 15.77 1.53 -0.40
N PHE A 276 17.06 1.88 -0.30
CA PHE A 276 17.51 3.15 0.25
C PHE A 276 17.04 4.34 -0.61
N THR A 277 17.11 4.22 -1.93
CA THR A 277 16.65 5.26 -2.86
C THR A 277 15.15 5.53 -2.71
N PHE A 278 14.31 4.50 -2.52
CA PHE A 278 12.88 4.67 -2.26
C PHE A 278 12.58 5.34 -0.92
N VAL A 279 13.35 5.02 0.12
CA VAL A 279 13.26 5.74 1.41
C VAL A 279 13.60 7.21 1.21
N LEU A 280 14.67 7.54 0.48
CA LEU A 280 15.04 8.92 0.17
C LEU A 280 13.98 9.64 -0.68
N ILE A 281 13.41 8.98 -1.69
CA ILE A 281 12.35 9.54 -2.53
C ILE A 281 11.15 9.93 -1.69
N SER A 282 10.70 9.04 -0.80
CA SER A 282 9.60 9.33 0.14
C SER A 282 9.97 10.48 1.08
N LEU A 283 11.18 10.45 1.66
CA LEU A 283 11.67 11.48 2.58
C LEU A 283 11.69 12.87 1.93
N PHE A 284 12.26 12.98 0.72
CA PHE A 284 12.26 14.24 -0.03
C PHE A 284 10.85 14.67 -0.43
N GLY A 285 9.96 13.72 -0.76
CA GLY A 285 8.55 13.98 -1.01
C GLY A 285 7.87 14.64 0.18
N ILE A 286 8.04 14.06 1.38
CA ILE A 286 7.48 14.53 2.65
C ILE A 286 8.06 15.89 3.06
N ILE A 287 9.39 16.05 3.02
CA ILE A 287 10.04 17.32 3.40
C ILE A 287 9.51 18.47 2.54
N ARG A 288 9.35 18.22 1.24
CA ARG A 288 8.87 19.20 0.26
C ARG A 288 7.38 19.51 0.41
N SER A 289 6.54 18.51 0.69
CA SER A 289 5.11 18.72 0.88
C SER A 289 4.80 19.73 1.99
N GLY A 290 5.72 19.96 2.93
CA GLY A 290 5.52 21.05 3.88
C GLY A 290 4.39 20.69 4.85
N ASP A 291 3.38 21.57 4.87
CA ASP A 291 2.10 21.38 5.55
C ASP A 291 0.98 20.99 4.56
N GLU A 292 1.30 20.85 3.27
CA GLU A 292 0.37 20.36 2.26
C GLU A 292 0.20 18.84 2.35
N LYS A 293 -0.88 18.33 1.75
CA LYS A 293 -1.16 16.90 1.67
C LYS A 293 -0.02 16.13 1.01
N ILE A 294 0.54 15.17 1.73
CA ILE A 294 1.55 14.22 1.22
C ILE A 294 0.92 13.38 0.10
N SER A 295 1.66 13.16 -0.98
CA SER A 295 1.14 12.34 -2.08
C SER A 295 1.00 10.87 -1.64
N THR A 296 -0.06 10.18 -2.10
CA THR A 296 -0.31 8.78 -1.72
C THR A 296 0.87 7.87 -2.04
N PHE A 297 1.60 8.14 -3.14
CA PHE A 297 2.81 7.42 -3.48
C PHE A 297 3.89 7.61 -2.41
N ASP A 298 4.25 8.86 -2.07
CA ASP A 298 5.32 9.14 -1.10
C ASP A 298 4.93 8.64 0.30
N PHE A 299 3.64 8.66 0.65
CA PHE A 299 3.10 8.15 1.90
C PHE A 299 3.19 6.62 2.03
N SER A 300 2.87 5.87 0.97
CA SER A 300 2.82 4.41 1.00
C SER A 300 4.17 3.75 0.67
N LEU A 301 5.06 4.47 -0.01
CA LEU A 301 6.30 3.91 -0.57
C LEU A 301 7.17 3.21 0.47
N PRO A 302 7.46 3.77 1.67
CA PRO A 302 8.31 3.08 2.65
C PRO A 302 7.73 1.77 3.15
N ALA A 303 6.42 1.70 3.38
CA ALA A 303 5.74 0.48 3.83
C ALA A 303 5.77 -0.62 2.75
N ILE A 304 5.48 -0.25 1.49
CA ILE A 304 5.54 -1.19 0.35
C ILE A 304 6.98 -1.66 0.15
N ASN A 305 7.93 -0.73 0.10
CA ASN A 305 9.35 -1.00 -0.09
C ASN A 305 9.91 -1.92 1.01
N ALA A 306 9.56 -1.66 2.28
CA ALA A 306 9.91 -2.49 3.42
C ALA A 306 9.45 -3.94 3.25
N ALA A 307 8.16 -4.15 2.97
CA ALA A 307 7.59 -5.49 2.78
C ALA A 307 8.28 -6.20 1.61
N TRP A 308 8.46 -5.51 0.49
CA TRP A 308 9.00 -6.12 -0.72
C TRP A 308 10.50 -6.43 -0.63
N CYS A 309 11.31 -5.49 -0.14
CA CYS A 309 12.74 -5.74 0.06
C CYS A 309 12.96 -6.93 1.00
N TYR A 310 12.10 -7.08 2.01
CA TYR A 310 12.19 -8.22 2.91
C TYR A 310 11.88 -9.55 2.23
N VAL A 311 10.76 -9.62 1.50
CA VAL A 311 10.37 -10.83 0.75
C VAL A 311 11.43 -11.19 -0.30
N ALA A 312 11.95 -10.20 -1.03
CA ALA A 312 13.01 -10.40 -2.01
C ALA A 312 14.31 -10.93 -1.36
N GLY A 313 14.69 -10.39 -0.20
CA GLY A 313 15.85 -10.83 0.57
C GLY A 313 15.73 -12.28 1.06
N ILE A 314 14.55 -12.69 1.55
CA ILE A 314 14.31 -14.07 2.00
C ILE A 314 14.50 -15.10 0.87
N TYR A 315 14.04 -14.81 -0.35
CA TYR A 315 14.17 -15.77 -1.45
C TYR A 315 15.61 -15.95 -1.90
N ALA A 316 16.41 -14.89 -1.86
CA ALA A 316 17.77 -14.90 -2.37
C ALA A 316 18.82 -15.43 -1.37
N LEU A 317 18.49 -15.55 -0.08
CA LEU A 317 19.44 -15.96 0.95
C LEU A 317 19.18 -17.39 1.43
N LYS A 318 20.27 -18.16 1.53
CA LYS A 318 20.25 -19.57 1.96
C LYS A 318 19.85 -19.74 3.45
N SER A 319 20.00 -18.70 4.26
CA SER A 319 19.66 -18.67 5.68
C SER A 319 18.87 -17.38 6.03
N PRO A 320 17.59 -17.50 6.40
CA PRO A 320 16.76 -16.35 6.79
C PRO A 320 17.33 -15.55 7.96
N GLU A 321 18.05 -16.22 8.87
CA GLU A 321 18.66 -15.64 10.07
C GLU A 321 19.72 -14.56 9.74
N LEU A 322 20.51 -14.76 8.67
CA LEU A 322 21.50 -13.79 8.21
C LEU A 322 20.88 -12.49 7.68
N PHE A 323 19.62 -12.54 7.22
CA PHE A 323 18.90 -11.37 6.74
C PHE A 323 18.17 -10.60 7.84
N GLY A 324 17.96 -11.23 9.00
CA GLY A 324 17.31 -10.59 10.16
C GLY A 324 18.06 -9.34 10.62
N VAL A 325 19.40 -9.37 10.67
CA VAL A 325 20.22 -8.24 11.14
C VAL A 325 20.12 -7.03 10.20
N PRO A 326 20.39 -7.13 8.88
CA PRO A 326 20.20 -6.01 7.97
C PRO A 326 18.78 -5.43 7.99
N ALA A 327 17.76 -6.30 8.05
CA ALA A 327 16.36 -5.85 8.09
C ALA A 327 16.02 -5.12 9.40
N ALA A 328 16.56 -5.57 10.54
CA ALA A 328 16.40 -4.88 11.82
C ALA A 328 17.12 -3.53 11.86
N ILE A 329 18.33 -3.44 11.27
CA ILE A 329 19.03 -2.14 11.10
C ILE A 329 18.18 -1.20 10.23
N ALA A 330 17.60 -1.70 9.14
CA ALA A 330 16.70 -0.92 8.30
C ALA A 330 15.43 -0.48 9.04
N ALA A 331 14.86 -1.32 9.91
CA ALA A 331 13.75 -0.95 10.79
C ALA A 331 14.16 0.19 11.74
N GLY A 332 15.33 0.07 12.37
CA GLY A 332 15.92 1.12 13.21
C GLY A 332 16.11 2.44 12.48
N PHE A 333 16.57 2.39 11.22
CA PHE A 333 16.69 3.57 10.37
C PHE A 333 15.34 4.24 10.10
N HIS A 334 14.28 3.46 9.85
CA HIS A 334 12.93 4.01 9.70
C HIS A 334 12.48 4.72 10.97
N PHE A 335 12.64 4.11 12.15
CA PHE A 335 12.30 4.76 13.42
C PHE A 335 13.16 6.00 13.70
N ALA A 336 14.45 5.99 13.35
CA ALA A 336 15.30 7.17 13.45
C ALA A 336 14.77 8.33 12.59
N LEU A 337 14.30 8.05 11.38
CA LEU A 337 13.63 9.05 10.52
C LEU A 337 12.33 9.55 11.14
N VAL A 338 11.55 8.70 11.82
CA VAL A 338 10.36 9.13 12.57
C VAL A 338 10.72 10.15 13.65
N PHE A 339 11.72 9.83 14.49
CA PHE A 339 12.18 10.76 15.53
C PHE A 339 12.71 12.07 14.94
N TRP A 340 13.51 12.00 13.88
CA TRP A 340 14.03 13.18 13.19
C TRP A 340 12.90 14.06 12.62
N LEU A 341 11.89 13.46 11.98
CA LEU A 341 10.73 14.19 11.47
C LEU A 341 9.90 14.82 12.59
N ALA A 342 9.70 14.12 13.71
CA ALA A 342 8.99 14.62 14.86
C ALA A 342 9.69 15.82 15.52
N GLN A 343 11.03 15.81 15.59
CA GLN A 343 11.84 16.90 16.13
C GLN A 343 11.71 18.22 15.37
N ARG A 344 11.20 18.20 14.13
CA ARG A 344 10.97 19.41 13.34
C ARG A 344 9.79 20.27 13.86
N LYS A 345 9.05 19.79 14.87
CA LYS A 345 7.94 20.50 15.55
C LYS A 345 6.91 21.11 14.60
N ARG A 346 6.63 20.44 13.49
CA ARG A 346 5.53 20.81 12.58
C ARG A 346 4.22 20.25 13.10
N VAL A 347 3.12 20.93 12.79
CA VAL A 347 1.76 20.52 13.17
C VAL A 347 1.50 19.09 12.68
N ASN A 348 1.05 18.22 13.59
CA ASN A 348 0.78 16.79 13.36
C ASN A 348 1.97 15.93 12.87
N ALA A 349 3.20 16.46 12.94
CA ALA A 349 4.45 15.79 12.57
C ALA A 349 4.36 15.00 11.23
N PRO A 350 4.24 15.70 10.07
CA PRO A 350 3.95 15.08 8.79
C PRO A 350 5.00 14.03 8.40
N GLY A 351 4.53 12.87 7.93
CA GLY A 351 5.36 11.76 7.48
C GLY A 351 5.87 10.82 8.57
N THR A 352 5.65 11.12 9.86
CA THR A 352 5.97 10.21 10.97
C THR A 352 5.27 8.86 10.81
N ASN A 353 3.98 8.86 10.45
CA ASN A 353 3.24 7.62 10.21
C ASN A 353 3.81 6.80 9.05
N THR A 354 4.24 7.46 7.97
CA THR A 354 4.78 6.81 6.77
C THR A 354 6.00 5.95 7.09
N PHE A 355 6.96 6.50 7.84
CA PHE A 355 8.14 5.74 8.25
C PHE A 355 7.86 4.80 9.42
N THR A 356 6.90 5.12 10.30
CA THR A 356 6.44 4.20 11.35
C THR A 356 5.89 2.91 10.74
N ALA A 357 5.04 3.01 9.72
CA ALA A 357 4.49 1.84 9.04
C ALA A 357 5.58 0.97 8.41
N GLY A 358 6.56 1.58 7.71
CA GLY A 358 7.71 0.84 7.16
C GLY A 358 8.57 0.19 8.23
N GLY A 359 8.86 0.90 9.32
CA GLY A 359 9.64 0.38 10.45
C GLY A 359 8.93 -0.77 11.18
N VAL A 360 7.62 -0.67 11.38
CA VAL A 360 6.80 -1.73 11.99
C VAL A 360 6.77 -2.99 11.12
N ILE A 361 6.59 -2.85 9.80
CA ILE A 361 6.62 -3.98 8.87
C ILE A 361 7.98 -4.68 8.94
N LEU A 362 9.08 -3.93 8.86
CA LEU A 362 10.42 -4.51 8.96
C LEU A 362 10.68 -5.13 10.33
N ALA A 363 10.26 -4.51 11.43
CA ALA A 363 10.41 -5.08 12.77
C ALA A 363 9.62 -6.38 12.94
N GLY A 364 8.36 -6.40 12.48
CA GLY A 364 7.50 -7.59 12.53
C GLY A 364 8.05 -8.76 11.72
N LEU A 365 8.76 -8.47 10.63
CA LEU A 365 9.39 -9.48 9.77
C LEU A 365 10.78 -9.90 10.25
N SER A 366 11.63 -8.95 10.68
CA SER A 366 13.02 -9.19 11.05
C SER A 366 13.22 -9.81 12.44
N LEU A 367 12.41 -9.43 13.43
CA LEU A 367 12.57 -9.97 14.79
C LEU A 367 12.35 -11.49 14.84
N PRO A 368 11.33 -12.08 14.18
CA PRO A 368 11.23 -13.54 14.10
C PRO A 368 12.45 -14.22 13.49
N ALA A 369 13.04 -13.64 12.44
CA ALA A 369 14.24 -14.16 11.81
C ALA A 369 15.47 -14.11 12.73
N LEU A 370 15.58 -13.06 13.57
CA LEU A 370 16.66 -12.92 14.56
C LEU A 370 16.49 -13.84 15.76
N MET A 371 15.26 -14.11 16.16
CA MET A 371 14.93 -14.84 17.39
C MET A 371 14.62 -16.32 17.15
N GLY A 372 14.75 -16.80 15.92
CA GLY A 372 14.56 -18.21 15.55
C GLY A 372 13.11 -18.69 15.64
N GLY A 373 12.12 -17.79 15.63
CA GLY A 373 10.71 -18.17 15.75
C GLY A 373 9.75 -16.98 15.91
N MET A 374 8.47 -17.23 15.66
CA MET A 374 7.43 -16.18 15.64
C MET A 374 6.93 -15.77 17.03
N LEU A 375 7.07 -16.63 18.03
CA LEU A 375 6.51 -16.40 19.38
C LEU A 375 7.28 -15.36 20.20
N LEU A 376 8.61 -15.53 20.32
CA LEU A 376 9.45 -14.71 21.19
C LEU A 376 9.46 -13.20 20.85
N PRO A 377 9.34 -12.77 19.58
CA PRO A 377 9.21 -11.35 19.20
C PRO A 377 7.94 -10.64 19.68
N LEU A 378 6.85 -11.37 19.92
CA LEU A 378 5.52 -10.77 20.10
C LEU A 378 5.42 -9.79 21.27
N PRO A 379 6.02 -10.05 22.46
CA PRO A 379 6.03 -9.08 23.55
C PRO A 379 6.75 -7.79 23.17
N PHE A 380 7.86 -7.87 22.42
CA PHE A 380 8.60 -6.71 21.96
C PHE A 380 7.80 -5.88 20.94
N LEU A 381 7.09 -6.55 20.03
CA LEU A 381 6.18 -5.90 19.09
C LEU A 381 4.98 -5.25 19.81
N SER A 382 4.45 -5.88 20.86
CA SER A 382 3.36 -5.31 21.66
C SER A 382 3.81 -4.07 22.44
N LEU A 383 5.03 -4.11 22.98
CA LEU A 383 5.66 -2.97 23.62
C LEU A 383 5.90 -1.84 22.61
N LEU A 384 6.37 -2.16 21.41
CA LEU A 384 6.54 -1.22 20.31
C LEU A 384 5.21 -0.58 19.90
N ALA A 385 4.13 -1.37 19.80
CA ALA A 385 2.80 -0.84 19.51
C ALA A 385 2.34 0.17 20.57
N LEU A 386 2.52 -0.14 21.86
CA LEU A 386 2.23 0.79 22.95
C LEU A 386 3.10 2.06 22.85
N ALA A 387 4.40 1.92 22.59
CA ALA A 387 5.32 3.04 22.43
C ALA A 387 4.90 3.95 21.26
N ILE A 388 4.52 3.37 20.11
CA ILE A 388 4.00 4.11 18.95
C ILE A 388 2.72 4.85 19.33
N CYS A 389 1.81 4.24 20.11
CA CYS A 389 0.61 4.91 20.58
C CYS A 389 0.92 6.12 21.48
N ILE A 390 1.88 5.97 22.40
CA ILE A 390 2.32 7.07 23.26
C ILE A 390 2.92 8.20 22.41
N CYS A 391 3.82 7.86 21.48
CA CYS A 391 4.40 8.82 20.55
C CYS A 391 3.35 9.50 19.65
N SER A 392 2.29 8.77 19.26
CA SER A 392 1.21 9.33 18.45
C SER A 392 0.49 10.48 19.15
N ASN A 393 0.36 10.41 20.48
CA ASN A 393 -0.24 11.46 21.29
C ASN A 393 0.74 12.65 21.47
N ILE A 394 2.01 12.36 21.77
CA ILE A 394 3.05 13.39 21.94
C ILE A 394 3.25 14.22 20.67
N TRP A 395 3.13 13.60 19.49
CA TRP A 395 3.36 14.25 18.20
C TRP A 395 2.08 14.60 17.44
N SER A 396 0.91 14.44 18.07
CA SER A 396 -0.41 14.68 17.45
C SER A 396 -0.62 13.96 16.12
N SER A 397 -0.06 12.76 15.96
CA SER A 397 -0.08 11.99 14.71
C SER A 397 -1.13 10.88 14.76
N GLY A 398 -2.36 11.17 14.31
CA GLY A 398 -3.44 10.18 14.31
C GLY A 398 -3.16 8.95 13.43
N GLY A 399 -2.36 9.09 12.37
CA GLY A 399 -1.93 7.95 11.55
C GLY A 399 -1.15 6.91 12.35
N MET A 400 -0.21 7.37 13.19
CA MET A 400 0.60 6.48 14.02
C MET A 400 -0.25 5.68 15.02
N ARG A 401 -1.33 6.29 15.54
CA ARG A 401 -2.28 5.62 16.42
C ARG A 401 -3.02 4.49 15.70
N ILE A 402 -3.39 4.67 14.44
CA ILE A 402 -3.96 3.58 13.64
C ILE A 402 -2.93 2.48 13.41
N THR A 403 -1.68 2.84 13.10
CA THR A 403 -0.60 1.87 12.92
C THR A 403 -0.33 1.07 14.19
N SER A 404 -0.42 1.66 15.39
CA SER A 404 -0.31 0.90 16.64
C SER A 404 -1.48 -0.08 16.83
N TYR A 405 -2.70 0.29 16.44
CA TYR A 405 -3.86 -0.62 16.50
C TYR A 405 -3.70 -1.80 15.53
N VAL A 406 -3.27 -1.53 14.30
CA VAL A 406 -3.01 -2.57 13.30
C VAL A 406 -1.89 -3.51 13.76
N LEU A 407 -0.83 -2.98 14.37
CA LEU A 407 0.25 -3.80 14.92
C LEU A 407 -0.26 -4.74 16.04
N GLN A 408 -1.15 -4.28 16.91
CA GLN A 408 -1.79 -5.16 17.90
C GLN A 408 -2.63 -6.27 17.26
N GLY A 409 -3.38 -5.93 16.20
CA GLY A 409 -4.12 -6.93 15.41
C GLY A 409 -3.19 -7.97 14.76
N TYR A 410 -2.04 -7.54 14.23
CA TYR A 410 -1.02 -8.45 13.70
C TYR A 410 -0.48 -9.40 14.78
N ILE A 411 -0.13 -8.88 15.96
CA ILE A 411 0.35 -9.68 17.10
C ILE A 411 -0.68 -10.73 17.51
N LEU A 412 -1.96 -10.35 17.59
CA LEU A 412 -3.05 -11.27 17.86
C LEU A 412 -3.16 -12.37 16.79
N ALA A 413 -3.04 -12.02 15.51
CA ALA A 413 -3.13 -13.00 14.44
C ALA A 413 -1.99 -14.03 14.52
N ILE A 414 -0.74 -13.57 14.73
CA ILE A 414 0.41 -14.46 14.86
C ILE A 414 0.28 -15.37 16.08
N ILE A 415 -0.04 -14.81 17.26
CA ILE A 415 -0.13 -15.63 18.47
C ILE A 415 -1.28 -16.64 18.41
N ALA A 416 -2.40 -16.30 17.76
CA ALA A 416 -3.51 -17.22 17.56
C ALA A 416 -3.12 -18.39 16.64
N MET A 417 -2.36 -18.14 15.57
CA MET A 417 -1.84 -19.19 14.70
C MET A 417 -0.83 -20.08 15.43
N GLU A 418 0.12 -19.48 16.15
CA GLU A 418 1.15 -20.21 16.92
C GLU A 418 0.56 -21.00 18.09
N ALA A 419 -0.54 -20.53 18.68
CA ALA A 419 -1.21 -21.22 19.78
C ALA A 419 -1.68 -22.63 19.38
N VAL A 420 -2.09 -22.85 18.13
CA VAL A 420 -2.56 -24.16 17.65
C VAL A 420 -1.48 -25.23 17.81
N ALA A 421 -0.24 -24.91 17.43
CA ALA A 421 0.90 -25.83 17.52
C ALA A 421 1.53 -25.83 18.91
N SER A 422 1.65 -24.66 19.54
CA SER A 422 2.44 -24.49 20.76
C SER A 422 1.70 -24.84 22.04
N LEU A 423 0.37 -24.95 22.01
CA LEU A 423 -0.42 -25.27 23.19
C LEU A 423 -0.06 -26.65 23.76
N THR A 424 0.18 -27.64 22.90
CA THR A 424 0.55 -28.99 23.32
C THR A 424 2.06 -29.14 23.49
N ALA A 425 2.85 -28.56 22.56
CA ALA A 425 4.30 -28.71 22.54
C ALA A 425 5.02 -27.89 23.62
N ALA A 426 4.56 -26.66 23.87
CA ALA A 426 5.22 -25.70 24.75
C ALA A 426 4.22 -24.76 25.45
N PRO A 427 3.30 -25.29 26.29
CA PRO A 427 2.24 -24.48 26.92
C PRO A 427 2.80 -23.37 27.83
N VAL A 428 3.91 -23.60 28.53
CA VAL A 428 4.48 -22.61 29.46
C VAL A 428 5.06 -21.39 28.73
N PRO A 429 5.93 -21.53 27.70
CA PRO A 429 6.35 -20.40 26.87
C PRO A 429 5.18 -19.64 26.24
N LEU A 430 4.20 -20.35 25.68
CA LEU A 430 3.00 -19.73 25.10
C LEU A 430 2.23 -18.90 26.14
N MET A 431 2.02 -19.45 27.33
CA MET A 431 1.36 -18.76 28.44
C MET A 431 2.07 -17.45 28.80
N ILE A 432 3.39 -17.48 29.01
CA ILE A 432 4.16 -16.29 29.42
C ILE A 432 4.08 -15.21 28.33
N ILE A 433 4.31 -15.57 27.07
CA ILE A 433 4.28 -14.64 25.93
C ILE A 433 2.89 -14.04 25.75
N ALA A 434 1.85 -14.85 25.83
CA ALA A 434 0.47 -14.41 25.71
C ALA A 434 0.06 -13.49 26.87
N LEU A 435 0.52 -13.78 28.09
CA LEU A 435 0.24 -12.95 29.27
C LEU A 435 0.88 -11.56 29.18
N ILE A 436 2.16 -11.49 28.79
CA ILE A 436 2.85 -10.21 28.61
C ILE A 436 2.20 -9.40 27.47
N SER A 437 1.90 -10.05 26.35
CA SER A 437 1.26 -9.40 25.20
C SER A 437 -0.13 -8.87 25.56
N SER A 438 -0.89 -9.64 26.35
CA SER A 438 -2.20 -9.25 26.88
C SER A 438 -2.12 -8.03 27.78
N TYR A 439 -1.21 -8.06 28.76
CA TYR A 439 -0.98 -6.94 29.67
C TYR A 439 -0.68 -5.65 28.91
N LEU A 440 0.24 -5.70 27.94
CA LEU A 440 0.61 -4.55 27.11
C LEU A 440 -0.55 -4.04 26.25
N ALA A 441 -1.37 -4.93 25.66
CA ALA A 441 -2.53 -4.55 24.86
C ALA A 441 -3.66 -3.93 25.71
N ILE A 442 -3.90 -4.43 26.93
CA ILE A 442 -4.86 -3.83 27.87
C ILE A 442 -4.36 -2.46 28.36
N HIS A 443 -3.06 -2.31 28.60
CA HIS A 443 -2.45 -1.01 28.91
C HIS A 443 -2.55 -0.04 27.75
N HIS A 444 -2.37 -0.51 26.51
CA HIS A 444 -2.58 0.29 25.30
C HIS A 444 -4.02 0.80 25.20
N TYR A 445 -5.03 -0.06 25.38
CA TYR A 445 -6.43 0.39 25.45
C TYR A 445 -6.65 1.42 26.57
N SER A 446 -6.13 1.15 27.77
CA SER A 446 -6.28 2.05 28.92
C SER A 446 -5.67 3.42 28.65
N TYR A 447 -4.49 3.46 28.01
CA TYR A 447 -3.84 4.68 27.57
C TYR A 447 -4.69 5.45 26.55
N CYS A 448 -5.29 4.76 25.57
CA CYS A 448 -6.17 5.36 24.58
C CYS A 448 -7.43 6.01 25.19
N ARG A 449 -7.96 5.45 26.28
CA ARG A 449 -9.11 6.03 27.00
C ARG A 449 -8.74 7.23 27.86
N GLN A 450 -7.48 7.30 28.33
CA GLN A 450 -6.97 8.44 29.09
C GLN A 450 -6.50 9.58 28.17
N ASN A 451 -6.11 9.27 26.93
CA ASN A 451 -5.56 10.21 25.98
C ASN A 451 -6.38 10.18 24.68
N PRO A 452 -7.28 11.15 24.46
CA PRO A 452 -8.10 11.19 23.24
C PRO A 452 -7.23 11.34 21.98
N PRO A 453 -7.71 10.90 20.81
CA PRO A 453 -6.97 11.07 19.56
C PRO A 453 -6.81 12.55 19.18
N PRO A 454 -5.80 12.89 18.37
CA PRO A 454 -5.64 14.25 17.86
C PRO A 454 -6.87 14.70 17.04
N PRO A 455 -7.51 15.83 17.36
CA PRO A 455 -8.77 16.25 16.75
C PRO A 455 -8.65 16.61 15.26
N GLU A 456 -7.45 17.01 14.81
CA GLU A 456 -7.17 17.37 13.42
C GLU A 456 -6.94 16.15 12.51
N SER A 457 -6.83 14.94 13.08
CA SER A 457 -6.63 13.72 12.29
C SER A 457 -7.86 13.39 11.46
N ILE A 458 -7.73 13.31 10.13
CA ILE A 458 -8.83 12.92 9.22
C ILE A 458 -9.45 11.57 9.64
N ALA A 459 -8.64 10.64 10.13
CA ALA A 459 -9.13 9.32 10.54
C ALA A 459 -10.12 9.42 11.70
N PHE A 460 -9.78 10.20 12.73
CA PHE A 460 -10.59 10.32 13.93
C PHE A 460 -11.63 11.44 13.82
N SER A 461 -11.44 12.48 13.01
CA SER A 461 -12.46 13.53 12.83
C SER A 461 -13.58 13.11 11.88
N ARG A 462 -13.31 12.24 10.90
CA ARG A 462 -14.28 11.87 9.86
C ARG A 462 -14.80 10.44 9.97
N TYR A 463 -13.93 9.47 10.29
CA TYR A 463 -14.28 8.05 10.22
C TYR A 463 -14.49 7.43 11.59
N ASP A 464 -13.70 7.82 12.59
CA ASP A 464 -13.75 7.27 13.94
C ASP A 464 -13.77 8.37 15.03
N THR A 465 -14.87 9.13 15.06
CA THR A 465 -15.10 10.31 15.93
C THR A 465 -14.98 10.04 17.42
N HIS A 466 -15.16 8.80 17.85
CA HIS A 466 -15.12 8.41 19.26
C HIS A 466 -13.96 7.46 19.58
N ASP A 467 -13.00 7.32 18.66
CA ASP A 467 -11.89 6.36 18.77
C ASP A 467 -12.40 4.94 19.13
N ARG A 468 -13.49 4.51 18.50
CA ARG A 468 -14.06 3.17 18.70
C ARG A 468 -13.08 2.10 18.27
N SER A 469 -12.16 2.40 17.35
CA SER A 469 -11.09 1.50 16.95
C SER A 469 -10.12 1.13 18.08
N ALA A 470 -10.05 1.90 19.17
CA ALA A 470 -9.32 1.50 20.38
C ALA A 470 -9.86 0.21 21.03
N THR A 471 -11.10 -0.18 20.72
CA THR A 471 -11.63 -1.50 21.13
C THR A 471 -10.83 -2.66 20.52
N LEU A 472 -10.10 -2.45 19.43
CA LEU A 472 -9.24 -3.47 18.82
C LEU A 472 -8.08 -3.87 19.74
N PRO A 473 -7.24 -2.96 20.28
CA PRO A 473 -6.27 -3.29 21.33
C PRO A 473 -6.88 -4.02 22.53
N LEU A 474 -8.08 -3.63 22.98
CA LEU A 474 -8.77 -4.32 24.07
C LEU A 474 -9.13 -5.76 23.71
N LEU A 475 -9.73 -5.97 22.53
CA LEU A 475 -10.03 -7.30 22.00
C LEU A 475 -8.75 -8.14 21.89
N CYS A 476 -7.67 -7.57 21.36
CA CYS A 476 -6.36 -8.23 21.30
C CYS A 476 -5.89 -8.64 22.69
N GLY A 477 -5.99 -7.75 23.67
CA GLY A 477 -5.63 -8.03 25.06
C GLY A 477 -6.45 -9.15 25.69
N LEU A 478 -7.77 -9.16 25.48
CA LEU A 478 -8.66 -10.19 26.04
C LEU A 478 -8.49 -11.55 25.37
N THR A 479 -8.34 -11.59 24.04
CA THR A 479 -8.12 -12.85 23.32
C THR A 479 -6.74 -13.44 23.66
N THR A 480 -5.70 -12.61 23.79
CA THR A 480 -4.39 -13.08 24.26
C THR A 480 -4.42 -13.53 25.72
N ALA A 481 -5.20 -12.88 26.59
CA ALA A 481 -5.44 -13.36 27.95
C ALA A 481 -6.11 -14.74 27.95
N LEU A 482 -7.09 -14.96 27.07
CA LEU A 482 -7.75 -16.25 26.91
C LEU A 482 -6.76 -17.33 26.46
N ILE A 483 -5.87 -17.03 25.51
CA ILE A 483 -4.80 -17.95 25.08
C ILE A 483 -3.87 -18.27 26.27
N ALA A 484 -3.45 -17.27 27.06
CA ALA A 484 -2.62 -17.48 28.23
C ALA A 484 -3.30 -18.39 29.28
N ALA A 485 -4.56 -18.10 29.61
CA ALA A 485 -5.35 -18.88 30.56
C ALA A 485 -5.62 -20.31 30.05
N SER A 486 -5.81 -20.47 28.74
CA SER A 486 -6.00 -21.77 28.10
C SER A 486 -4.70 -22.59 28.15
N ALA A 487 -3.55 -21.98 27.87
CA ALA A 487 -2.24 -22.63 27.98
C ALA A 487 -1.92 -23.04 29.43
N PHE A 488 -2.24 -22.18 30.40
CA PHE A 488 -2.12 -22.51 31.82
C PHE A 488 -3.02 -23.68 32.23
N GLY A 489 -4.29 -23.64 31.83
CA GLY A 489 -5.22 -24.70 32.19
C GLY A 489 -4.92 -26.03 31.47
N PHE A 490 -4.44 -26.00 30.23
CA PHE A 490 -3.92 -27.19 29.55
C PHE A 490 -2.72 -27.79 30.30
N PHE A 491 -1.79 -26.94 30.75
CA PHE A 491 -0.65 -27.38 31.56
C PHE A 491 -1.08 -28.03 32.89
N ILE A 492 -2.11 -27.51 33.55
CA ILE A 492 -2.66 -28.11 34.78
C ILE A 492 -3.35 -29.44 34.47
N LEU A 493 -4.24 -29.46 33.47
CA LEU A 493 -5.03 -30.65 33.12
C LEU A 493 -4.13 -31.80 32.68
N SER A 494 -3.14 -31.53 31.82
CA SER A 494 -2.21 -32.56 31.33
C SER A 494 -1.38 -33.24 32.42
N ARG A 495 -1.24 -32.62 33.60
CA ARG A 495 -0.48 -33.17 34.73
C ARG A 495 -1.34 -33.82 35.80
N ASN A 496 -2.54 -33.31 36.01
CA ASN A 496 -3.34 -33.66 37.19
C ASN A 496 -4.68 -34.33 36.86
N TYR A 497 -5.10 -34.35 35.59
CA TYR A 497 -6.38 -34.92 35.18
C TYR A 497 -6.19 -36.29 34.53
N SER A 498 -6.89 -37.30 35.06
CA SER A 498 -6.80 -38.70 34.60
C SER A 498 -7.84 -39.09 33.54
N GLY A 499 -8.78 -38.19 33.20
CA GLY A 499 -9.81 -38.43 32.18
C GLY A 499 -9.41 -37.98 30.78
N GLU A 500 -10.36 -37.94 29.86
CA GLU A 500 -10.12 -37.49 28.48
C GLU A 500 -9.73 -36.00 28.42
N LEU A 501 -8.45 -35.74 28.14
CA LEU A 501 -7.86 -34.39 28.15
C LEU A 501 -8.55 -33.43 27.18
N ASN A 502 -8.91 -33.89 25.98
CA ASN A 502 -9.55 -33.05 24.97
C ASN A 502 -10.94 -32.59 25.42
N VAL A 503 -11.72 -33.48 26.03
CA VAL A 503 -13.06 -33.16 26.57
C VAL A 503 -12.94 -32.15 27.71
N ALA A 504 -12.02 -32.40 28.65
CA ALA A 504 -11.77 -31.50 29.77
C ALA A 504 -11.29 -30.12 29.33
N PHE A 505 -10.38 -30.06 28.35
CA PHE A 505 -9.85 -28.82 27.81
C PHE A 505 -10.93 -28.01 27.07
N THR A 506 -11.76 -28.65 26.24
CA THR A 506 -12.88 -27.98 25.56
C THR A 506 -13.85 -27.37 26.56
N GLY A 507 -14.22 -28.11 27.62
CA GLY A 507 -15.06 -27.61 28.71
C GLY A 507 -14.41 -26.46 29.49
N LEU A 508 -13.11 -26.56 29.80
CA LEU A 508 -12.34 -25.51 30.46
C LEU A 508 -12.38 -24.20 29.65
N VAL A 509 -12.18 -24.23 28.34
CA VAL A 509 -12.23 -23.02 27.51
C VAL A 509 -13.61 -22.35 27.60
N SER A 510 -14.70 -23.11 27.75
CA SER A 510 -16.05 -22.54 27.93
C SER A 510 -16.20 -21.86 29.29
N LEU A 511 -15.63 -22.46 30.35
CA LEU A 511 -15.57 -21.83 31.67
C LEU A 511 -14.79 -20.51 31.63
N LEU A 512 -13.65 -20.49 30.93
CA LEU A 512 -12.83 -19.29 30.78
C LEU A 512 -13.57 -18.16 30.05
N ILE A 513 -14.27 -18.47 28.95
CA ILE A 513 -15.03 -17.47 28.18
C ILE A 513 -16.19 -16.90 29.02
N ASN A 514 -16.98 -17.76 29.67
CA ASN A 514 -18.11 -17.32 30.50
C ASN A 514 -17.62 -16.56 31.75
N GLY A 515 -16.54 -17.02 32.38
CA GLY A 515 -15.90 -16.34 33.49
C GLY A 515 -15.37 -14.96 33.11
N ALA A 516 -14.74 -14.82 31.93
CA ALA A 516 -14.30 -13.53 31.40
C ALA A 516 -15.48 -12.57 31.17
N ALA A 517 -16.60 -13.08 30.65
CA ALA A 517 -17.82 -12.29 30.50
C ALA A 517 -18.41 -11.83 31.85
N ILE A 518 -18.31 -12.64 32.91
CA ILE A 518 -18.72 -12.22 34.26
C ILE A 518 -17.79 -11.13 34.80
N LEU A 519 -16.47 -11.33 34.69
CA LEU A 519 -15.47 -10.39 35.18
C LEU A 519 -15.58 -9.04 34.48
N LEU A 520 -15.69 -9.03 33.15
CA LEU A 520 -15.85 -7.80 32.37
C LEU A 520 -17.14 -7.07 32.70
N MET A 521 -18.27 -7.77 32.86
CA MET A 521 -19.52 -7.13 33.26
C MET A 521 -19.41 -6.50 34.65
N SER A 522 -18.77 -7.20 35.59
CA SER A 522 -18.56 -6.71 36.96
C SER A 522 -17.68 -5.46 36.97
N VAL A 523 -16.57 -5.48 36.22
CA VAL A 523 -15.68 -4.32 36.06
C VAL A 523 -16.40 -3.16 35.35
N ALA A 524 -17.20 -3.46 34.32
CA ALA A 524 -18.00 -2.47 33.62
C ALA A 524 -18.98 -1.78 34.58
N ALA A 525 -19.70 -2.56 35.40
CA ALA A 525 -20.64 -2.04 36.40
C ALA A 525 -19.97 -1.18 37.45
N HIS A 526 -18.80 -1.62 37.95
CA HIS A 526 -18.03 -0.86 38.94
C HIS A 526 -17.51 0.46 38.37
N ARG A 527 -17.02 0.46 37.12
CA ARG A 527 -16.45 1.65 36.46
C ARG A 527 -17.48 2.47 35.65
N ASN A 528 -18.75 2.08 35.65
CA ASN A 528 -19.83 2.66 34.83
C ASN A 528 -19.44 2.83 33.34
N ASN A 529 -18.67 1.89 32.79
CA ASN A 529 -18.15 1.96 31.42
C ASN A 529 -19.03 1.19 30.43
N ARG A 530 -19.68 1.92 29.50
CA ARG A 530 -20.59 1.35 28.50
C ARG A 530 -19.89 0.47 27.46
N GLU A 531 -18.64 0.76 27.12
CA GLU A 531 -17.87 -0.03 26.14
C GLU A 531 -17.58 -1.43 26.68
N LEU A 532 -17.06 -1.50 27.92
CA LEU A 532 -16.78 -2.77 28.59
C LEU A 532 -18.06 -3.60 28.78
N ARG A 533 -19.18 -2.95 29.09
CA ARG A 533 -20.49 -3.60 29.19
C ARG A 533 -20.91 -4.23 27.87
N ASN A 534 -20.86 -3.47 26.78
CA ASN A 534 -21.26 -3.97 25.46
C ASN A 534 -20.34 -5.12 25.02
N LEU A 535 -19.04 -5.00 25.26
CA LEU A 535 -18.06 -6.05 24.97
C LEU A 535 -18.31 -7.32 25.80
N SER A 536 -18.67 -7.15 27.06
CA SER A 536 -19.03 -8.25 27.96
C SER A 536 -20.26 -9.03 27.47
N CYS A 537 -21.27 -8.32 26.97
CA CYS A 537 -22.43 -8.97 26.35
C CYS A 537 -22.04 -9.72 25.07
N PHE A 538 -21.17 -9.14 24.24
CA PHE A 538 -20.66 -9.79 23.04
C PHE A 538 -19.90 -11.09 23.36
N ILE A 539 -19.01 -11.08 24.35
CA ILE A 539 -18.29 -12.28 24.79
C ILE A 539 -19.24 -13.34 25.35
N MET A 540 -20.27 -12.93 26.10
CA MET A 540 -21.30 -13.86 26.57
C MET A 540 -22.05 -14.52 25.42
N ILE A 541 -22.42 -13.78 24.37
CA ILE A 541 -23.06 -14.34 23.18
C ILE A 541 -22.14 -15.38 22.51
N MET A 542 -20.85 -15.06 22.35
CA MET A 542 -19.87 -16.03 21.82
C MET A 542 -19.75 -17.28 22.71
N GLY A 543 -19.75 -17.10 24.04
CA GLY A 543 -19.77 -18.20 25.00
C GLY A 543 -21.01 -19.08 24.86
N GLY A 544 -22.18 -18.48 24.67
CA GLY A 544 -23.42 -19.19 24.42
C GLY A 544 -23.39 -19.98 23.11
N VAL A 545 -22.95 -19.35 22.02
CA VAL A 545 -22.77 -20.05 20.73
C VAL A 545 -21.82 -21.24 20.90
N LYS A 546 -20.69 -21.05 21.57
CA LYS A 546 -19.76 -22.15 21.82
C LYS A 546 -20.42 -23.28 22.63
N VAL A 547 -21.04 -22.98 23.77
CA VAL A 547 -21.63 -24.00 24.65
C VAL A 547 -22.78 -24.76 23.96
N PHE A 548 -23.69 -24.06 23.30
CA PHE A 548 -24.87 -24.71 22.71
C PHE A 548 -24.64 -25.32 21.33
N VAL A 549 -23.74 -24.75 20.52
CA VAL A 549 -23.51 -25.23 19.15
C VAL A 549 -22.30 -26.17 19.08
N TYR A 550 -21.22 -25.85 19.80
CA TYR A 550 -19.98 -26.63 19.71
C TYR A 550 -19.90 -27.69 20.81
N ASP A 551 -20.04 -27.29 22.07
CA ASP A 551 -19.85 -28.21 23.20
C ASP A 551 -20.93 -29.30 23.25
N MET A 552 -22.21 -28.96 23.04
CA MET A 552 -23.28 -29.96 23.01
C MET A 552 -23.11 -31.05 21.93
N LEU A 553 -22.38 -30.75 20.85
CA LEU A 553 -22.12 -31.70 19.76
C LEU A 553 -20.83 -32.50 19.97
N GLN A 554 -19.87 -31.98 20.73
CA GLN A 554 -18.51 -32.55 20.82
C GLN A 554 -18.15 -33.15 22.17
N ILE A 555 -18.76 -32.68 23.27
CA ILE A 555 -18.42 -33.14 24.62
C ILE A 555 -19.63 -33.74 25.30
N SER A 556 -19.40 -34.74 26.15
CA SER A 556 -20.42 -35.37 26.98
C SER A 556 -19.92 -35.49 28.43
N GLY A 557 -20.83 -35.79 29.35
CA GLY A 557 -20.51 -35.98 30.76
C GLY A 557 -20.35 -34.67 31.56
N PRO A 558 -19.60 -34.69 32.68
CA PRO A 558 -19.64 -33.63 33.69
C PRO A 558 -19.15 -32.27 33.17
N TRP A 559 -18.21 -32.24 32.23
CA TRP A 559 -17.69 -31.00 31.64
C TRP A 559 -18.75 -30.23 30.84
N LEU A 560 -19.67 -30.93 30.16
CA LEU A 560 -20.78 -30.29 29.46
C LEU A 560 -21.75 -29.64 30.46
N VAL A 561 -22.09 -30.35 31.54
CA VAL A 561 -22.98 -29.84 32.60
C VAL A 561 -22.37 -28.58 33.24
N ILE A 562 -21.07 -28.62 33.54
CA ILE A 562 -20.35 -27.48 34.11
C ILE A 562 -20.34 -26.29 33.14
N GLY A 563 -20.13 -26.53 31.83
CA GLY A 563 -20.18 -25.48 30.80
C GLY A 563 -21.55 -24.81 30.69
N LEU A 564 -22.63 -25.61 30.66
CA LEU A 564 -24.02 -25.12 30.63
C LEU A 564 -24.36 -24.34 31.90
N LEU A 565 -23.97 -24.84 33.07
CA LEU A 565 -24.18 -24.15 34.35
C LEU A 565 -23.44 -22.82 34.39
N ALA A 566 -22.17 -22.78 33.96
CA ALA A 566 -21.38 -21.55 33.94
C ALA A 566 -21.97 -20.50 33.00
N PHE A 567 -22.49 -20.91 31.83
CA PHE A 567 -23.22 -20.01 30.94
C PHE A 567 -24.50 -19.48 31.61
N GLY A 568 -25.30 -20.35 32.24
CA GLY A 568 -26.51 -19.96 32.96
C GLY A 568 -26.26 -18.93 34.07
N ILE A 569 -25.20 -19.14 34.86
CA ILE A 569 -24.76 -18.19 35.89
C ILE A 569 -24.33 -16.86 35.26
N ALA A 570 -23.53 -16.91 34.18
CA ALA A 570 -23.10 -15.70 33.48
C ALA A 570 -24.28 -14.89 32.94
N ALA A 571 -25.25 -15.55 32.30
CA ALA A 571 -26.46 -14.92 31.77
C ALA A 571 -27.33 -14.30 32.88
N ALA A 572 -27.54 -15.03 33.99
CA ALA A 572 -28.31 -14.53 35.13
C ALA A 572 -27.65 -13.28 35.75
N LEU A 573 -26.34 -13.32 35.95
CA LEU A 573 -25.60 -12.20 36.53
C LEU A 573 -25.58 -10.98 35.59
N GLN A 574 -25.34 -11.19 34.30
CA GLN A 574 -25.38 -10.09 33.33
C GLN A 574 -26.78 -9.46 33.24
N SER A 575 -27.85 -10.26 33.26
CA SER A 575 -29.24 -9.77 33.29
C SER A 575 -29.50 -8.87 34.51
N LEU A 576 -29.09 -9.31 35.70
CA LEU A 576 -29.25 -8.55 36.94
C LEU A 576 -28.46 -7.23 36.93
N ILE A 577 -27.22 -7.26 36.44
CA ILE A 577 -26.39 -6.04 36.32
C ILE A 577 -26.99 -5.07 35.30
N LEU A 578 -27.47 -5.55 34.16
CA LEU A 578 -28.07 -4.72 33.13
C LEU A 578 -29.39 -4.09 33.59
N ALA A 579 -30.23 -4.82 34.33
CA ALA A 579 -31.45 -4.29 34.93
C ALA A 579 -31.14 -3.11 35.86
N ARG A 580 -30.21 -3.30 36.81
CA ARG A 580 -29.77 -2.23 37.73
C ARG A 580 -29.12 -1.05 37.02
N TRP A 581 -28.47 -1.28 35.89
CA TRP A 581 -27.88 -0.21 35.08
C TRP A 581 -28.96 0.64 34.41
N LYS A 582 -30.05 0.03 33.94
CA LYS A 582 -31.18 0.73 33.32
C LYS A 582 -31.87 1.66 34.34
N ASP A 583 -32.04 1.20 35.57
CA ASP A 583 -32.70 1.94 36.64
C ASP A 583 -31.91 3.18 37.12
N ARG A 584 -30.60 3.24 36.85
CA ARG A 584 -29.75 4.40 37.19
C ARG A 584 -29.88 5.59 36.23
N LYS A 585 -30.70 5.48 35.17
CA LYS A 585 -30.67 6.39 34.02
C LYS A 585 -31.88 7.32 33.82
N GLU A 586 -32.69 7.56 34.85
CA GLU A 586 -33.62 8.70 34.90
C GLU A 586 -33.28 9.56 36.12
N PRO A 587 -32.91 10.84 35.91
CA PRO A 587 -33.90 11.88 35.58
C PRO A 587 -33.58 12.75 34.34
N ASP A 588 -34.65 13.39 33.83
CA ASP A 588 -34.77 14.30 32.69
C ASP A 588 -33.79 15.50 32.64
N ASN A 589 -33.55 15.99 31.40
CA ASN A 589 -33.16 17.36 31.03
C ASN A 589 -31.91 17.99 31.70
N ALA A 590 -30.74 17.88 31.04
CA ALA A 590 -29.73 18.94 31.02
C ALA A 590 -28.79 18.77 29.80
N THR A 591 -28.90 19.72 28.87
CA THR A 591 -27.89 20.18 27.89
C THR A 591 -26.49 19.55 28.00
N GLU A 592 -26.10 18.75 27.01
CA GLU A 592 -24.68 18.47 26.71
C GLU A 592 -24.06 19.72 26.06
N PRO A 593 -22.96 20.31 26.59
CA PRO A 593 -22.18 21.28 25.85
C PRO A 593 -21.22 20.58 24.88
N VAL A 594 -20.97 21.29 23.77
CA VAL A 594 -20.19 20.98 22.56
C VAL A 594 -18.81 20.35 22.80
#